data_AF-A0A663EA54-F1
#
_entry.id   AF-A0A663EA54-F1
#
_cell.length_a   1.000
_cell.length_b   1.000
_cell.length_c   1.000
_cell.angle_alpha   90.00
_cell.angle_beta   90.00
_cell.angle_gamma   90.00
#
_symmetry.space_group_name_H-M   'P 1'
#
loop_
_entity.id
_entity.type
_entity.pdbx_description
1 polymer ?
#
loop_
_entity_poly.entity_id
_entity_poly.type
_entity_poly.pdbx_seq_one_letter_code
_entity_poly.pdbx_strand_id
1 'polypeptide(L)'
;MRAPPGLVRLLAAARGWGRPPRRCLGAMAGYGTEQRGRPNAPDYRLYFKNADGKYISPFHDIPLFAPSKEDKEIPAKRSKTTGTEVLFNMIVEVPRWTNAKMEIATEEPLNPIKQDIKKGKLRYVANIFPHKGYIWNYGALPQTWEDPNHTDNITGCCGDNDPIDVCEIGSKIRSSGEIVQVKVLGVLALVDEGETDWKIIAIGVDDPEAQKIHGCFHVENTWLVGKEGEKRR
;
A
#
# COMPACT_ATOMS: atom_id res chain seq x y z
N MET A 1 -62.99 30.56 -43.99
CA MET A 1 -61.87 31.51 -43.77
C MET A 1 -60.78 30.69 -43.08
N ARG A 2 -59.62 30.33 -43.66
CA ARG A 2 -58.51 31.06 -44.34
C ARG A 2 -57.63 31.91 -43.40
N ALA A 3 -56.35 31.52 -43.33
CA ALA A 3 -55.12 32.14 -42.80
C ALA A 3 -53.91 31.45 -43.51
N PRO A 4 -52.61 31.80 -43.34
CA PRO A 4 -51.94 33.00 -42.76
C PRO A 4 -51.78 34.10 -43.87
N PRO A 5 -50.65 34.81 -44.20
CA PRO A 5 -49.22 34.85 -43.73
C PRO A 5 -49.00 35.58 -42.38
N GLY A 6 -47.80 35.99 -41.91
CA GLY A 6 -46.40 36.03 -42.42
C GLY A 6 -45.92 37.46 -42.77
N LEU A 7 -44.66 37.91 -42.58
CA LEU A 7 -43.39 37.31 -42.09
C LEU A 7 -42.35 38.46 -41.78
N VAL A 8 -41.13 38.15 -41.27
CA VAL A 8 -39.89 39.01 -41.26
C VAL A 8 -39.83 40.15 -40.19
N ARG A 9 -38.74 40.40 -39.40
CA ARG A 9 -37.40 39.78 -39.25
C ARG A 9 -36.74 39.98 -37.85
N LEU A 10 -35.81 39.07 -37.53
CA LEU A 10 -34.56 39.18 -36.74
C LEU A 10 -34.37 40.22 -35.61
N LEU A 11 -33.89 39.74 -34.45
CA LEU A 11 -32.48 39.83 -34.08
C LEU A 11 -32.07 38.69 -33.12
N ALA A 12 -30.78 38.46 -32.91
CA ALA A 12 -30.26 37.31 -32.16
C ALA A 12 -29.13 37.67 -31.19
N ALA A 13 -29.08 36.98 -30.04
CA ALA A 13 -27.96 36.94 -29.11
C ALA A 13 -27.90 35.56 -28.46
N ALA A 14 -26.72 35.09 -28.03
CA ALA A 14 -26.48 33.68 -27.74
C ALA A 14 -25.82 33.40 -26.38
N ARG A 15 -26.21 32.25 -25.79
CA ARG A 15 -25.43 31.35 -24.90
C ARG A 15 -24.61 31.97 -23.76
N GLY A 16 -24.98 31.65 -22.51
CA GLY A 16 -24.21 32.04 -21.32
C GLY A 16 -24.50 31.24 -20.04
N TRP A 17 -24.73 29.92 -20.12
CA TRP A 17 -24.93 29.11 -18.91
C TRP A 17 -23.60 28.77 -18.23
N GLY A 18 -23.21 29.61 -17.26
CA GLY A 18 -22.04 29.36 -16.41
C GLY A 18 -22.23 28.11 -15.55
N ARG A 19 -21.21 27.25 -15.49
CA ARG A 19 -21.16 26.15 -14.51
C ARG A 19 -20.82 26.71 -13.12
N PRO A 20 -21.40 26.17 -12.03
CA PRO A 20 -21.00 26.56 -10.68
C PRO A 20 -19.53 26.15 -10.42
N PRO A 21 -18.81 26.88 -9.55
CA PRO A 21 -17.44 26.55 -9.21
C PRO A 21 -17.37 25.15 -8.58
N ARG A 22 -16.42 24.32 -9.04
CA ARG A 22 -16.16 23.03 -8.40
C ARG A 22 -15.63 23.27 -6.98
N ARG A 23 -16.39 22.82 -5.99
CA ARG A 23 -15.98 22.83 -4.58
C ARG A 23 -14.80 21.87 -4.41
N CYS A 24 -13.58 22.39 -4.39
CA CYS A 24 -12.36 21.62 -4.15
C CYS A 24 -12.28 21.16 -2.69
N LEU A 25 -13.11 20.17 -2.35
CA LEU A 25 -12.85 19.29 -1.21
C LEU A 25 -11.51 18.60 -1.49
N GLY A 26 -10.56 18.72 -0.56
CA GLY A 26 -9.23 18.15 -0.70
C GLY A 26 -9.31 16.64 -0.77
N ALA A 27 -9.15 16.07 -1.97
CA ALA A 27 -9.03 14.64 -2.13
C ALA A 27 -7.72 14.17 -1.52
N MET A 28 -7.78 13.21 -0.60
CA MET A 28 -6.71 12.21 -0.50
C MET A 28 -6.53 11.65 -1.92
N ALA A 29 -5.31 11.68 -2.46
CA ALA A 29 -5.05 11.31 -3.85
C ALA A 29 -5.26 9.80 -4.04
N GLY A 30 -6.51 9.42 -4.29
CA GLY A 30 -6.96 8.04 -4.24
C GLY A 30 -6.40 7.21 -5.38
N TYR A 31 -5.43 6.37 -5.05
CA TYR A 31 -5.10 5.22 -5.89
C TYR A 31 -6.32 4.29 -5.99
N GLY A 32 -6.50 3.69 -7.17
CA GLY A 32 -7.53 2.68 -7.42
C GLY A 32 -6.91 1.38 -7.90
N THR A 33 -7.64 0.28 -7.73
CA THR A 33 -7.23 -1.05 -8.22
C THR A 33 -8.21 -1.58 -9.26
N GLU A 34 -7.73 -2.37 -10.22
CA GLU A 34 -8.57 -3.10 -11.17
C GLU A 34 -8.19 -4.58 -11.22
N GLN A 35 -9.18 -5.45 -11.01
CA GLN A 35 -9.01 -6.90 -11.10
C GLN A 35 -9.16 -7.38 -12.54
N ARG A 36 -8.27 -8.29 -12.94
CA ARG A 36 -8.31 -9.07 -14.19
C ARG A 36 -8.16 -10.56 -13.86
N GLY A 37 -8.69 -11.42 -14.73
CA GLY A 37 -8.80 -12.86 -14.47
C GLY A 37 -9.82 -13.21 -13.39
N ARG A 38 -9.71 -14.40 -12.79
CA ARG A 38 -10.59 -14.87 -11.70
C ARG A 38 -9.83 -15.00 -10.37
N PRO A 39 -10.35 -14.53 -9.22
CA PRO A 39 -9.70 -14.74 -7.93
C PRO A 39 -9.38 -16.21 -7.66
N ASN A 40 -8.19 -16.50 -7.15
CA ASN A 40 -7.65 -17.86 -6.94
C ASN A 40 -7.47 -18.66 -8.26
N ALA A 41 -7.13 -18.01 -9.36
CA ALA A 41 -6.74 -18.65 -10.63
C ALA A 41 -5.42 -18.04 -11.19
N PRO A 42 -4.64 -18.76 -12.01
CA PRO A 42 -3.33 -18.29 -12.52
C PRO A 42 -3.37 -17.02 -13.38
N ASP A 43 -4.54 -16.70 -13.96
CA ASP A 43 -4.80 -15.50 -14.75
C ASP A 43 -5.16 -14.26 -13.89
N TYR A 44 -5.31 -14.42 -12.57
CA TYR A 44 -5.62 -13.32 -11.68
C TYR A 44 -4.50 -12.27 -11.65
N ARG A 45 -4.87 -11.01 -11.85
CA ARG A 45 -3.97 -9.85 -11.70
C ARG A 45 -4.73 -8.68 -11.09
N LEU A 46 -4.10 -8.00 -10.14
CA LEU A 46 -4.60 -6.76 -9.54
C LEU A 46 -3.70 -5.60 -9.97
N TYR A 47 -4.18 -4.81 -10.93
CA TYR A 47 -3.47 -3.65 -11.47
C TYR A 47 -3.79 -2.39 -10.67
N PHE A 48 -2.84 -1.46 -10.62
CA PHE A 48 -2.98 -0.17 -9.92
C PHE A 48 -3.25 0.97 -10.89
N LYS A 49 -3.94 2.00 -10.39
CA LYS A 49 -4.26 3.25 -11.09
C LYS A 49 -4.02 4.46 -10.19
N ASN A 50 -3.55 5.56 -10.77
CA ASN A 50 -3.49 6.84 -10.08
C ASN A 50 -4.88 7.52 -10.00
N ALA A 51 -4.95 8.70 -9.38
CA ALA A 51 -6.19 9.47 -9.23
C ALA A 51 -6.82 9.95 -10.57
N ASP A 52 -6.06 9.98 -11.67
CA ASP A 52 -6.57 10.27 -13.02
C ASP A 52 -7.13 9.02 -13.73
N GLY A 53 -7.02 7.85 -13.10
CA GLY A 53 -7.41 6.56 -13.68
C GLY A 53 -6.37 5.94 -14.63
N LYS A 54 -5.18 6.56 -14.78
CA LYS A 54 -4.06 6.01 -15.55
C LYS A 54 -3.45 4.83 -14.79
N TYR A 55 -3.17 3.72 -15.48
CA TYR A 55 -2.41 2.61 -14.89
C TYR A 55 -1.00 3.04 -14.49
N ILE A 56 -0.52 2.44 -13.39
CA ILE A 56 0.78 2.67 -12.77
C ILE A 56 1.37 1.34 -12.24
N SER A 57 2.69 1.27 -12.11
CA SER A 57 3.38 0.19 -11.39
C SER A 57 3.32 0.43 -9.87
N PRO A 58 2.89 -0.54 -9.04
CA PRO A 58 3.01 -0.42 -7.60
C PRO A 58 4.47 -0.44 -7.14
N PHE A 59 5.37 -1.13 -7.86
CA PHE A 59 6.79 -1.21 -7.55
C PHE A 59 7.49 0.15 -7.79
N HIS A 60 7.18 0.84 -8.88
CA HIS A 60 8.00 1.97 -9.35
C HIS A 60 7.31 3.35 -9.28
N ASP A 61 6.00 3.45 -9.53
CA ASP A 61 5.31 4.74 -9.69
C ASP A 61 4.71 5.28 -8.39
N ILE A 62 4.51 4.44 -7.37
CA ILE A 62 4.07 4.87 -6.03
C ILE A 62 5.28 5.42 -5.27
N PRO A 63 5.25 6.64 -4.71
CA PRO A 63 6.37 7.17 -3.93
C PRO A 63 6.62 6.35 -2.66
N LEU A 64 7.88 6.06 -2.33
CA LEU A 64 8.27 5.43 -1.05
C LEU A 64 7.75 6.21 0.16
N PHE A 65 7.99 7.52 0.17
CA PHE A 65 7.58 8.42 1.25
C PHE A 65 6.15 8.93 1.04
N ALA A 66 5.34 8.88 2.09
CA ALA A 66 4.04 9.53 2.11
C ALA A 66 4.22 11.04 2.37
N PRO A 67 3.47 11.93 1.67
CA PRO A 67 3.63 13.38 1.81
C PRO A 67 3.22 13.83 3.22
N SER A 68 4.12 14.53 3.91
CA SER A 68 3.81 15.16 5.20
C SER A 68 2.92 16.40 5.01
N LYS A 69 2.47 16.99 6.13
CA LYS A 69 1.73 18.26 6.08
C LYS A 69 2.66 19.46 5.84
N GLU A 70 3.96 19.31 6.10
CA GLU A 70 4.98 20.35 5.98
C GLU A 70 5.63 20.45 4.58
N ASP A 71 5.56 19.40 3.75
CA ASP A 71 6.19 19.33 2.40
C ASP A 71 5.63 20.31 1.35
N LYS A 72 4.80 21.28 1.74
CA LYS A 72 4.16 22.23 0.82
C LYS A 72 4.95 23.52 0.58
N GLU A 73 6.00 23.80 1.35
CA GLU A 73 6.68 25.12 1.32
C GLU A 73 8.20 25.09 1.07
N ILE A 74 8.88 23.94 1.09
CA ILE A 74 10.36 23.88 0.94
C ILE A 74 10.79 22.80 -0.08
N PRO A 75 11.64 23.12 -1.08
CA PRO A 75 12.15 22.13 -2.04
C PRO A 75 13.07 21.07 -1.42
N ALA A 76 13.03 19.86 -1.98
CA ALA A 76 13.70 18.68 -1.43
C ALA A 76 15.24 18.79 -1.36
N LYS A 77 15.79 19.07 -0.17
CA LYS A 77 17.18 18.74 0.18
C LYS A 77 17.38 18.54 1.69
N ARG A 78 17.27 17.28 2.14
CA ARG A 78 17.43 16.81 3.54
C ARG A 78 16.52 17.54 4.55
N SER A 79 15.33 16.98 4.79
CA SER A 79 14.54 17.37 5.97
C SER A 79 15.38 17.20 7.23
N LYS A 80 15.33 18.19 8.13
CA LYS A 80 16.07 18.19 9.39
C LYS A 80 15.27 17.47 10.46
N THR A 81 15.96 16.96 11.47
CA THR A 81 15.38 16.24 12.62
C THR A 81 14.56 17.19 13.52
N THR A 82 13.31 17.46 13.13
CA THR A 82 12.38 18.32 13.89
C THR A 82 10.99 17.67 14.01
N GLY A 83 10.89 16.61 14.81
CA GLY A 83 9.63 16.12 15.39
C GLY A 83 8.65 15.36 14.48
N THR A 84 8.64 15.59 13.18
CA THR A 84 7.72 14.91 12.24
C THR A 84 8.07 13.43 12.11
N GLU A 85 7.11 12.54 12.36
CA GLU A 85 7.26 11.11 12.11
C GLU A 85 7.36 10.85 10.60
N VAL A 86 8.41 10.17 10.15
CA VAL A 86 8.58 9.83 8.72
C VAL A 86 7.58 8.75 8.34
N LEU A 87 6.72 9.06 7.36
CA LEU A 87 5.68 8.17 6.90
C LEU A 87 6.04 7.57 5.54
N PHE A 88 5.71 6.30 5.37
CA PHE A 88 5.94 5.53 4.15
C PHE A 88 4.61 5.09 3.55
N ASN A 89 4.54 4.92 2.23
CA ASN A 89 3.44 4.20 1.61
C ASN A 89 3.81 2.70 1.56
N MET A 90 2.98 1.85 2.14
CA MET A 90 3.03 0.40 1.99
C MET A 90 1.99 -0.04 0.96
N ILE A 91 2.33 -0.96 0.06
CA ILE A 91 1.34 -1.72 -0.72
C ILE A 91 0.99 -2.98 0.05
N VAL A 92 -0.28 -3.18 0.38
CA VAL A 92 -0.75 -4.43 0.98
C VAL A 92 -0.96 -5.46 -0.13
N GLU A 93 -0.35 -6.62 0.01
CA GLU A 93 -0.49 -7.76 -0.89
C GLU A 93 -1.41 -8.82 -0.31
N VAL A 94 -1.13 -9.26 0.92
CA VAL A 94 -1.84 -10.34 1.61
C VAL A 94 -2.54 -9.82 2.87
N PRO A 95 -3.89 -9.79 2.89
CA PRO A 95 -4.68 -9.48 4.09
C PRO A 95 -4.41 -10.45 5.25
N ARG A 96 -4.42 -9.93 6.48
CA ARG A 96 -4.26 -10.75 7.69
C ARG A 96 -5.28 -11.91 7.76
N TRP A 97 -4.80 -13.06 8.20
CA TRP A 97 -5.51 -14.34 8.32
C TRP A 97 -6.02 -14.92 6.99
N THR A 98 -5.40 -14.55 5.87
CA THR A 98 -5.55 -15.23 4.57
C THR A 98 -4.30 -16.06 4.23
N ASN A 99 -4.40 -16.95 3.24
CA ASN A 99 -3.40 -17.98 2.96
C ASN A 99 -2.76 -17.90 1.57
N ALA A 100 -3.32 -17.18 0.60
CA ALA A 100 -2.72 -17.06 -0.73
C ALA A 100 -1.43 -16.23 -0.64
N LYS A 101 -0.29 -16.72 -1.16
CA LYS A 101 0.89 -15.87 -1.34
C LYS A 101 0.63 -14.99 -2.56
N MET A 102 0.16 -13.78 -2.28
CA MET A 102 0.03 -12.71 -3.26
C MET A 102 1.32 -11.89 -3.24
N GLU A 103 1.77 -11.41 -4.41
CA GLU A 103 3.05 -10.72 -4.59
C GLU A 103 2.95 -9.73 -5.76
N ILE A 104 3.65 -8.61 -5.67
CA ILE A 104 3.95 -7.69 -6.77
C ILE A 104 4.77 -8.46 -7.82
N ALA A 105 4.27 -8.52 -9.06
CA ALA A 105 4.94 -9.23 -10.13
C ALA A 105 6.15 -8.42 -10.67
N THR A 106 7.32 -8.57 -10.04
CA THR A 106 8.56 -7.85 -10.39
C THR A 106 8.95 -8.02 -11.88
N GLU A 107 8.74 -9.19 -12.46
CA GLU A 107 8.99 -9.47 -13.89
C GLU A 107 7.89 -8.99 -14.88
N GLU A 108 6.69 -8.62 -14.41
CA GLU A 108 5.55 -8.35 -15.32
C GLU A 108 5.34 -6.83 -15.55
N PRO A 109 4.99 -6.39 -16.78
CA PRO A 109 4.73 -4.97 -17.06
C PRO A 109 3.65 -4.36 -16.17
N LEU A 110 3.94 -3.19 -15.59
CA LEU A 110 3.13 -2.49 -14.58
C LEU A 110 2.99 -3.26 -13.25
N ASN A 111 3.82 -4.30 -13.04
CA ASN A 111 4.00 -5.06 -11.81
C ASN A 111 2.72 -5.35 -11.00
N PRO A 112 1.63 -5.86 -11.64
CA PRO A 112 0.39 -6.16 -10.94
C PRO A 112 0.60 -7.17 -9.82
N ILE A 113 -0.22 -7.11 -8.77
CA ILE A 113 -0.21 -8.18 -7.77
C ILE A 113 -0.81 -9.46 -8.39
N LYS A 114 -0.09 -10.57 -8.27
CA LYS A 114 -0.48 -11.92 -8.71
C LYS A 114 -0.36 -12.91 -7.55
N GLN A 115 -0.73 -14.17 -7.77
CA GLN A 115 -0.47 -15.25 -6.82
C GLN A 115 0.73 -16.10 -7.29
N ASP A 116 1.65 -16.41 -6.38
CA ASP A 116 2.83 -17.26 -6.59
C ASP A 116 2.42 -18.66 -7.13
N ILE A 117 3.23 -19.23 -8.04
CA ILE A 117 2.98 -20.54 -8.68
C ILE A 117 4.16 -21.52 -8.46
N LYS A 118 4.43 -21.94 -7.22
CA LYS A 118 5.44 -22.98 -6.93
C LYS A 118 4.99 -24.35 -7.50
N LYS A 119 5.78 -24.88 -8.46
CA LYS A 119 5.56 -26.17 -9.17
C LYS A 119 4.25 -26.28 -9.96
N GLY A 120 3.86 -25.21 -10.66
CA GLY A 120 2.69 -25.21 -11.56
C GLY A 120 1.34 -25.20 -10.83
N LYS A 121 1.33 -24.93 -9.53
CA LYS A 121 0.12 -24.77 -8.70
C LYS A 121 0.22 -23.48 -7.91
N LEU A 122 -0.92 -22.82 -7.72
CA LEU A 122 -1.06 -21.63 -6.88
C LEU A 122 -0.56 -21.93 -5.46
N ARG A 123 0.37 -21.13 -4.94
CA ARG A 123 0.97 -21.30 -3.61
C ARG A 123 0.04 -20.72 -2.55
N TYR A 124 -0.13 -21.50 -1.48
CA TYR A 124 -0.79 -21.09 -0.27
C TYR A 124 0.14 -21.36 0.92
N VAL A 125 0.28 -20.38 1.81
CA VAL A 125 1.01 -20.52 3.08
C VAL A 125 0.16 -21.35 4.04
N ALA A 126 0.79 -22.32 4.70
CA ALA A 126 0.13 -23.24 5.63
C ALA A 126 -0.32 -22.53 6.92
N ASN A 127 -1.33 -23.09 7.58
CA ASN A 127 -1.67 -22.70 8.96
C ASN A 127 -0.70 -23.42 9.92
N ILE A 128 0.18 -22.68 10.58
CA ILE A 128 1.11 -23.20 11.59
C ILE A 128 0.50 -22.93 12.96
N PHE A 129 0.00 -23.96 13.64
CA PHE A 129 -0.69 -23.82 14.94
C PHE A 129 0.18 -23.06 15.96
N PRO A 130 -0.36 -22.07 16.70
CA PRO A 130 -1.78 -21.69 16.83
C PRO A 130 -2.29 -20.71 15.77
N HIS A 131 -1.51 -20.38 14.75
CA HIS A 131 -1.78 -19.30 13.79
C HIS A 131 -2.58 -19.75 12.56
N LYS A 132 -3.27 -18.79 11.94
CA LYS A 132 -4.00 -18.95 10.67
C LYS A 132 -3.43 -18.00 9.63
N GLY A 133 -2.86 -18.54 8.55
CA GLY A 133 -2.31 -17.79 7.44
C GLY A 133 -1.27 -16.76 7.87
N TYR A 134 -1.19 -15.65 7.14
CA TYR A 134 -0.38 -14.50 7.53
C TYR A 134 -0.95 -13.85 8.81
N ILE A 135 -0.12 -13.64 9.83
CA ILE A 135 -0.55 -13.09 11.13
C ILE A 135 -0.51 -11.55 11.21
N TRP A 136 -0.03 -10.90 10.15
CA TRP A 136 0.00 -9.46 9.94
C TRP A 136 -0.77 -9.11 8.66
N ASN A 137 -1.05 -7.84 8.38
CA ASN A 137 -1.25 -7.45 6.99
C ASN A 137 0.13 -7.35 6.34
N TYR A 138 0.30 -7.91 5.15
CA TYR A 138 1.61 -8.15 4.54
C TYR A 138 1.70 -7.53 3.15
N GLY A 139 2.90 -7.10 2.77
CA GLY A 139 3.26 -6.57 1.45
C GLY A 139 4.46 -5.64 1.56
N ALA A 140 4.82 -4.92 0.49
CA ALA A 140 6.12 -4.25 0.40
C ALA A 140 6.09 -2.71 0.43
N LEU A 141 7.27 -2.09 0.57
CA LEU A 141 7.49 -0.66 0.29
C LEU A 141 7.91 -0.44 -1.18
N PRO A 142 7.29 0.51 -1.91
CA PRO A 142 7.63 0.79 -3.30
C PRO A 142 8.97 1.52 -3.40
N GLN A 143 9.60 1.46 -4.57
CA GLN A 143 10.88 2.12 -4.86
C GLN A 143 12.03 1.66 -3.93
N THR A 144 11.93 0.42 -3.43
CA THR A 144 12.98 -0.31 -2.70
C THR A 144 13.28 -1.62 -3.44
N TRP A 145 14.46 -2.20 -3.26
CA TRP A 145 14.86 -3.46 -3.92
C TRP A 145 16.06 -4.05 -3.18
N GLU A 146 15.97 -5.31 -2.78
CA GLU A 146 17.07 -6.05 -2.17
C GLU A 146 17.98 -6.63 -3.28
N ASP A 147 19.02 -5.86 -3.67
CA ASP A 147 19.88 -6.18 -4.81
C ASP A 147 20.60 -7.55 -4.62
N PRO A 148 20.35 -8.56 -5.48
CA PRO A 148 20.97 -9.89 -5.39
C PRO A 148 22.48 -9.89 -5.69
N ASN A 149 23.03 -8.75 -6.12
CA ASN A 149 24.47 -8.54 -6.31
C ASN A 149 25.12 -7.86 -5.08
N HIS A 150 24.33 -7.41 -4.09
CA HIS A 150 24.81 -6.78 -2.87
C HIS A 150 24.77 -7.74 -1.69
N THR A 151 25.94 -8.13 -1.18
CA THR A 151 26.03 -8.86 0.09
C THR A 151 25.85 -7.90 1.27
N ASP A 152 24.80 -8.10 2.07
CA ASP A 152 24.56 -7.35 3.30
C ASP A 152 25.58 -7.73 4.40
N ASN A 153 25.88 -6.76 5.26
CA ASN A 153 26.91 -6.88 6.31
C ASN A 153 26.38 -7.45 7.63
N ILE A 154 25.06 -7.60 7.80
CA ILE A 154 24.42 -8.11 9.01
C ILE A 154 24.04 -9.59 8.85
N THR A 155 23.48 -9.96 7.69
CA THR A 155 23.15 -11.36 7.34
C THR A 155 24.34 -12.11 6.76
N GLY A 156 25.20 -11.44 5.99
CA GLY A 156 26.25 -12.07 5.17
C GLY A 156 25.73 -12.69 3.87
N CYS A 157 24.48 -12.45 3.48
CA CYS A 157 23.82 -12.97 2.29
C CYS A 157 23.56 -11.87 1.24
N CYS A 158 23.27 -12.24 -0.01
CA CYS A 158 22.78 -11.31 -1.03
C CYS A 158 21.26 -11.14 -0.94
N GLY A 159 20.72 -10.01 -1.41
CA GLY A 159 19.27 -9.75 -1.44
C GLY A 159 18.45 -10.76 -2.25
N ASP A 160 17.17 -10.90 -1.91
CA ASP A 160 16.20 -11.82 -2.54
C ASP A 160 15.65 -11.35 -3.90
N ASN A 161 16.11 -10.20 -4.40
CA ASN A 161 15.70 -9.55 -5.64
C ASN A 161 14.26 -8.97 -5.67
N ASP A 162 13.52 -8.99 -4.56
CA ASP A 162 12.19 -8.39 -4.45
C ASP A 162 12.23 -7.01 -3.71
N PRO A 163 11.10 -6.28 -3.58
CA PRO A 163 11.03 -5.02 -2.83
C PRO A 163 10.91 -5.27 -1.32
N ILE A 164 11.46 -4.39 -0.47
CA ILE A 164 11.57 -4.64 0.98
C ILE A 164 10.21 -4.86 1.65
N ASP A 165 10.13 -5.92 2.43
CA ASP A 165 8.88 -6.49 2.94
C ASP A 165 8.39 -5.83 4.24
N VAL A 166 7.08 -5.81 4.46
CA VAL A 166 6.44 -5.10 5.58
C VAL A 166 5.37 -5.96 6.28
N CYS A 167 5.53 -6.11 7.59
CA CYS A 167 4.52 -6.61 8.51
C CYS A 167 3.78 -5.42 9.16
N GLU A 168 2.55 -5.14 8.71
CA GLU A 168 1.69 -4.10 9.29
C GLU A 168 0.84 -4.69 10.42
N ILE A 169 1.08 -4.19 11.65
CA ILE A 169 0.60 -4.81 12.89
C ILE A 169 -0.75 -4.24 13.40
N GLY A 170 -1.33 -3.24 12.72
CA GLY A 170 -2.53 -2.53 13.17
C GLY A 170 -3.77 -3.42 13.35
N SER A 171 -4.73 -2.92 14.12
CA SER A 171 -5.96 -3.63 14.49
C SER A 171 -6.86 -3.98 13.28
N LYS A 172 -6.88 -3.13 12.24
CA LYS A 172 -7.64 -3.30 11.00
C LYS A 172 -7.07 -4.43 10.11
N ILE A 173 -7.94 -5.25 9.51
CA ILE A 173 -7.56 -6.11 8.39
C ILE A 173 -7.63 -5.27 7.10
N ARG A 174 -6.55 -5.25 6.32
CA ARG A 174 -6.41 -4.48 5.08
C ARG A 174 -6.92 -5.24 3.87
N SER A 175 -7.18 -4.55 2.77
CA SER A 175 -7.46 -5.18 1.46
C SER A 175 -6.18 -5.40 0.64
N SER A 176 -6.14 -6.44 -0.19
CA SER A 176 -5.10 -6.58 -1.22
C SER A 176 -5.19 -5.40 -2.19
N GLY A 177 -4.05 -4.75 -2.46
CA GLY A 177 -3.94 -3.49 -3.19
C GLY A 177 -4.36 -2.23 -2.42
N GLU A 178 -4.64 -2.32 -1.10
CA GLU A 178 -4.76 -1.12 -0.25
C GLU A 178 -3.38 -0.48 -0.10
N ILE A 179 -3.27 0.82 -0.39
CA ILE A 179 -2.04 1.59 -0.16
C ILE A 179 -2.20 2.33 1.17
N VAL A 180 -1.38 1.95 2.15
CA VAL A 180 -1.50 2.37 3.55
C VAL A 180 -0.35 3.31 3.89
N GLN A 181 -0.64 4.44 4.53
CA GLN A 181 0.39 5.26 5.14
C GLN A 181 0.80 4.63 6.46
N VAL A 182 2.06 4.21 6.57
CA VAL A 182 2.60 3.48 7.73
C VAL A 182 3.77 4.22 8.37
N LYS A 183 3.92 4.02 9.68
CA LYS A 183 5.11 4.38 10.45
C LYS A 183 5.92 3.12 10.73
N VAL A 184 7.22 3.16 10.41
CA VAL A 184 8.17 2.08 10.73
C VAL A 184 8.50 2.12 12.23
N LEU A 185 8.52 0.93 12.85
CA LEU A 185 8.76 0.71 14.28
C LEU A 185 10.05 -0.07 14.54
N GLY A 186 10.52 -0.85 13.56
CA GLY A 186 11.71 -1.69 13.63
C GLY A 186 11.84 -2.55 12.39
N VAL A 187 12.80 -3.47 12.40
CA VAL A 187 13.07 -4.41 11.31
C VAL A 187 13.57 -5.74 11.89
N LEU A 188 13.31 -6.84 11.20
CA LEU A 188 13.87 -8.16 11.48
C LEU A 188 14.76 -8.59 10.30
N ALA A 189 15.97 -9.05 10.59
CA ALA A 189 16.81 -9.76 9.62
C ALA A 189 16.32 -11.22 9.53
N LEU A 190 15.66 -11.58 8.44
CA LEU A 190 15.43 -12.97 8.07
C LEU A 190 16.50 -13.38 7.04
N VAL A 191 16.77 -14.68 7.01
CA VAL A 191 17.50 -15.33 5.92
C VAL A 191 16.62 -16.48 5.44
N ASP A 192 15.94 -16.34 4.30
CA ASP A 192 15.08 -17.37 3.72
C ASP A 192 15.77 -18.05 2.54
N GLU A 193 15.69 -19.40 2.50
CA GLU A 193 16.41 -20.35 1.63
C GLU A 193 17.93 -20.09 1.33
N GLY A 194 18.55 -19.00 1.85
CA GLY A 194 19.95 -18.58 1.67
C GLY A 194 20.15 -17.09 1.37
N GLU A 195 19.07 -16.32 1.20
CA GLU A 195 19.05 -14.92 0.74
C GLU A 195 18.70 -13.95 1.89
N THR A 196 19.11 -12.68 1.77
CA THR A 196 18.82 -11.61 2.72
C THR A 196 17.39 -11.14 2.55
N ASP A 197 16.61 -11.27 3.61
CA ASP A 197 15.19 -10.96 3.62
C ASP A 197 14.86 -10.03 4.80
N TRP A 198 14.69 -8.73 4.53
CA TRP A 198 14.42 -7.72 5.56
C TRP A 198 12.92 -7.51 5.78
N LYS A 199 12.39 -8.00 6.91
CA LYS A 199 10.98 -7.79 7.31
C LYS A 199 10.84 -6.53 8.18
N ILE A 200 10.40 -5.42 7.59
CA ILE A 200 10.06 -4.17 8.27
C ILE A 200 8.83 -4.39 9.17
N ILE A 201 8.87 -3.90 10.41
CA ILE A 201 7.71 -3.89 11.32
C ILE A 201 7.12 -2.48 11.33
N ALA A 202 5.84 -2.35 10.97
CA ALA A 202 5.18 -1.05 10.81
C ALA A 202 3.74 -1.05 11.33
N ILE A 203 3.17 0.14 11.51
CA ILE A 203 1.76 0.34 11.88
C ILE A 203 1.11 1.43 11.00
N GLY A 204 -0.11 1.19 10.53
CA GLY A 204 -0.88 2.20 9.80
C GLY A 204 -1.23 3.42 10.65
N VAL A 205 -1.08 4.63 10.09
CA VAL A 205 -1.35 5.89 10.82
C VAL A 205 -2.83 6.12 11.13
N ASP A 206 -3.72 5.34 10.53
CA ASP A 206 -5.16 5.29 10.81
C ASP A 206 -5.52 4.31 11.96
N ASP A 207 -4.55 3.63 12.57
CA ASP A 207 -4.78 2.78 13.74
C ASP A 207 -4.88 3.60 15.05
N PRO A 208 -5.84 3.31 15.97
CA PRO A 208 -6.00 4.02 17.24
C PRO A 208 -4.75 4.04 18.14
N GLU A 209 -3.90 3.01 18.07
CA GLU A 209 -2.70 2.88 18.92
C GLU A 209 -1.44 3.45 18.26
N ALA A 210 -1.49 3.85 16.98
CA ALA A 210 -0.33 4.42 16.25
C ALA A 210 0.25 5.67 16.91
N GLN A 211 -0.55 6.43 17.66
CA GLN A 211 -0.12 7.62 18.42
C GLN A 211 0.55 7.29 19.78
N LYS A 212 0.68 6.00 20.14
CA LYS A 212 1.33 5.52 21.38
C LYS A 212 2.53 4.62 21.11
N ILE A 213 2.63 4.06 19.89
CA ILE A 213 3.65 3.10 19.48
C ILE A 213 4.64 3.82 18.54
N HIS A 214 5.85 4.09 19.03
CA HIS A 214 6.89 4.85 18.30
C HIS A 214 8.16 4.05 18.00
N GLY A 215 8.19 2.76 18.35
CA GLY A 215 9.33 1.86 18.07
C GLY A 215 9.17 0.48 18.72
N CYS A 216 10.05 -0.46 18.39
CA CYS A 216 10.03 -1.86 18.79
C CYS A 216 9.72 -2.11 20.28
N PHE A 217 10.38 -1.39 21.20
CA PHE A 217 10.15 -1.49 22.65
C PHE A 217 8.70 -1.22 23.09
N HIS A 218 7.92 -0.48 22.30
CA HIS A 218 6.49 -0.27 22.56
C HIS A 218 5.64 -1.46 22.07
N VAL A 219 6.05 -2.12 20.98
CA VAL A 219 5.35 -3.29 20.43
C VAL A 219 5.31 -4.43 21.44
N GLU A 220 6.45 -4.72 22.10
CA GLU A 220 6.55 -5.75 23.14
C GLU A 220 5.63 -5.44 24.34
N ASN A 221 5.70 -4.21 24.86
CA ASN A 221 4.92 -3.80 26.03
C ASN A 221 3.41 -3.74 25.75
N THR A 222 2.98 -3.30 24.56
CA THR A 222 1.56 -3.23 24.20
C THR A 222 0.98 -4.62 23.86
N TRP A 223 1.70 -5.47 23.13
CA TRP A 223 1.14 -6.69 22.54
C TRP A 223 1.56 -8.00 23.19
N LEU A 224 2.70 -8.06 23.89
CA LEU A 224 3.18 -9.27 24.58
C LEU A 224 2.86 -9.23 26.09
N VAL A 225 3.08 -8.09 26.76
CA VAL A 225 2.86 -7.94 28.21
C VAL A 225 1.38 -7.75 28.57
N GLY A 226 0.59 -7.19 27.65
CA GLY A 226 -0.79 -6.73 27.89
C GLY A 226 -1.87 -7.76 28.23
N LYS A 227 -1.55 -9.02 28.57
CA LYS A 227 -2.54 -10.08 28.88
C LYS A 227 -2.34 -10.86 30.19
N GLU A 228 -1.32 -10.58 31.00
CA GLU A 228 -1.23 -11.19 32.34
C GLU A 228 -2.14 -10.52 33.38
N GLY A 229 -2.54 -9.26 33.17
CA GLY A 229 -3.30 -8.48 34.16
C GLY A 229 -4.78 -8.87 34.33
N GLU A 230 -5.42 -9.44 33.30
CA GLU A 230 -6.89 -9.61 33.25
C GLU A 230 -7.38 -11.02 33.64
N LYS A 231 -6.63 -11.72 34.52
CA LYS A 231 -6.96 -13.10 34.93
C LYS A 231 -6.96 -13.36 36.44
N ARG A 232 -7.18 -12.31 37.26
CA ARG A 232 -7.32 -12.39 38.72
C ARG A 232 -8.41 -11.47 39.29
N ARG A 233 -9.67 -11.75 38.95
CA ARG A 233 -10.86 -11.49 39.78
C ARG A 233 -11.87 -12.61 39.56
#